data_AF-G4D5K8-F1
#
_entry.id   AF-G4D5K8-F1
#
_cell.length_a   1.000
_cell.length_b   1.000
_cell.length_c   1.000
_cell.angle_alpha   90.00
_cell.angle_beta   90.00
_cell.angle_gamma   90.00
#
_symmetry.space_group_name_H-M   'P 1'
#
loop_
_entity.id
_entity.type
_entity.pdbx_description
1 polymer ?
#
loop_
_entity_poly.entity_id
_entity_poly.type
_entity_poly.pdbx_seq_one_letter_code
_entity_poly.pdbx_strand_id
1 'polypeptide(L)' 'MADKIVKFTLRLPTWIDEKISEKANEEMISKNALIVRACTEQLKKWEDVHYVKSK' A
#
# COMPACT_ATOMS: atom_id res chain seq x y z
N MET A 1 16.33 9.52 13.96
CA MET A 1 16.00 10.29 12.75
C MET A 1 14.49 10.27 12.63
N ALA A 2 13.81 11.43 12.65
CA ALA A 2 12.37 11.46 12.45
C ALA A 2 12.10 11.21 10.96
N ASP A 3 11.53 10.06 10.62
CA ASP A 3 11.15 9.75 9.25
C ASP A 3 10.25 10.86 8.69
N LYS A 4 10.60 11.37 7.51
CA LYS A 4 9.85 12.43 6.85
C LYS A 4 8.51 11.86 6.39
N ILE A 5 7.42 12.24 7.05
CA ILE A 5 6.07 11.88 6.63
C ILE A 5 5.72 12.70 5.38
N VAL A 6 5.58 12.02 4.24
CA VAL A 6 5.13 12.62 2.99
C VAL A 6 3.61 12.41 2.85
N LYS A 7 2.87 13.48 2.62
CA LYS A 7 1.41 13.44 2.39
C LYS A 7 1.13 13.71 0.90
N PHE A 8 0.27 12.90 0.31
CA PHE A 8 -0.20 13.07 -1.05
C PHE A 8 -1.68 12.69 -1.16
N THR A 9 -2.37 13.25 -2.15
CA THR A 9 -3.76 12.93 -2.44
C THR A 9 -3.83 12.06 -3.69
N LEU A 10 -4.40 10.87 -3.57
CA LEU A 10 -4.66 9.97 -4.69
C LEU A 10 -6.12 10.11 -5.12
N ARG A 11 -6.35 10.12 -6.43
CA ARG A 11 -7.69 9.98 -7.01
C ARG A 11 -7.85 8.53 -7.45
N LEU A 12 -8.83 7.85 -6.88
CA LEU A 12 -9.15 6.46 -7.20
C LEU A 12 -10.51 6.39 -7.88
N PRO A 13 -10.71 5.47 -8.84
CA PRO A 13 -12.03 5.06 -9.28
C PRO A 13 -12.90 4.60 -8.10
N THR A 14 -14.20 4.89 -8.15
CA THR A 14 -15.14 4.59 -7.06
C THR A 14 -15.10 3.13 -6.63
N TRP A 15 -15.09 2.20 -7.60
CA TRP A 15 -15.05 0.75 -7.33
C TRP A 15 -13.79 0.30 -6.58
N ILE A 16 -12.67 1.05 -6.68
CA ILE A 16 -11.45 0.75 -5.90
C ILE A 16 -11.61 1.27 -4.48
N ASP A 17 -12.12 2.48 -4.30
CA ASP A 17 -12.33 3.04 -2.95
C ASP A 17 -13.34 2.22 -2.15
N GLU A 18 -14.39 1.71 -2.79
CA GLU A 18 -15.36 0.80 -2.15
C GLU A 18 -14.68 -0.48 -1.66
N LYS A 19 -13.92 -1.16 -2.53
CA LYS A 19 -13.16 -2.36 -2.13
C LYS A 19 -12.16 -2.11 -1.01
N ILE A 20 -11.47 -0.98 -1.04
CA ILE A 20 -10.53 -0.58 0.03
C ILE A 20 -11.31 -0.35 1.32
N SER A 21 -12.49 0.27 1.25
CA SER A 21 -13.36 0.52 2.40
C SER A 21 -13.85 -0.77 3.04
N GLU A 22 -14.37 -1.68 2.24
CA GLU A 22 -14.87 -2.99 2.69
C GLU A 22 -13.75 -3.75 3.41
N LYS A 23 -12.60 -3.89 2.74
CA LYS A 23 -11.47 -4.63 3.29
C LYS A 23 -10.86 -3.97 4.53
N ALA A 24 -10.80 -2.64 4.57
CA ALA A 24 -10.36 -1.90 5.75
C ALA A 24 -11.30 -2.13 6.93
N ASN A 25 -12.61 -2.22 6.68
CA ASN A 25 -13.61 -2.52 7.69
C ASN A 25 -13.53 -3.97 8.18
N GLU A 26 -13.40 -4.94 7.27
CA GLU A 26 -13.20 -6.37 7.61
C GLU A 26 -11.97 -6.58 8.50
N GLU A 27 -10.88 -5.89 8.19
CA GLU A 27 -9.61 -6.00 8.93
C GLU A 27 -9.53 -5.04 10.15
N MET A 28 -10.57 -4.24 10.41
CA MET A 28 -10.61 -3.20 11.45
C MET A 28 -9.39 -2.25 11.43
N ILE A 29 -8.95 -1.85 10.24
CA ILE A 29 -7.84 -0.91 10.04
C ILE A 29 -8.27 0.32 9.24
N SER A 30 -7.48 1.39 9.30
CA SER A 30 -7.73 2.56 8.43
C SER A 30 -7.41 2.24 6.97
N LYS A 31 -8.14 2.90 6.04
CA LYS A 31 -7.85 2.83 4.59
C LYS A 31 -6.37 3.13 4.29
N ASN A 32 -5.80 4.13 4.94
CA ASN A 32 -4.39 4.51 4.76
C ASN A 32 -3.44 3.41 5.21
N ALA A 33 -3.70 2.78 6.35
CA ALA A 33 -2.87 1.67 6.83
C ALA A 33 -2.93 0.48 5.86
N LEU A 34 -4.11 0.16 5.32
CA LEU A 34 -4.28 -0.89 4.32
C LEU A 34 -3.47 -0.58 3.04
N ILE A 35 -3.54 0.65 2.54
CA ILE A 35 -2.79 1.09 1.36
C ILE A 35 -1.29 1.01 1.61
N VAL A 36 -0.80 1.52 2.75
CA VAL A 36 0.63 1.47 3.11
C VAL A 36 1.11 0.02 3.19
N ARG A 37 0.34 -0.88 3.81
CA ARG A 37 0.68 -2.31 3.88
C ARG A 37 0.79 -2.92 2.49
N ALA A 38 -0.22 -2.70 1.65
CA ALA A 38 -0.22 -3.21 0.27
C ALA A 38 0.98 -2.68 -0.54
N CYS A 39 1.29 -1.39 -0.44
CA CYS A 39 2.47 -0.80 -1.08
C CYS A 39 3.77 -1.44 -0.57
N THR A 40 3.88 -1.63 0.75
CA THR A 40 5.06 -2.25 1.37
C THR A 40 5.27 -3.69 0.88
N GLU A 41 4.20 -4.48 0.77
CA GLU A 41 4.27 -5.85 0.26
C GLU A 41 4.66 -5.90 -1.22
N GLN A 42 4.15 -4.98 -2.03
CA GLN A 42 4.51 -4.88 -3.45
C GLN A 42 5.96 -4.44 -3.66
N LEU A 43 6.45 -3.49 -2.86
CA LEU A 43 7.85 -3.07 -2.88
C LEU A 43 8.79 -4.24 -2.56
N LYS A 44 8.52 -4.99 -1.48
CA LYS A 44 9.30 -6.18 -1.12
C LYS A 44 9.36 -7.21 -2.24
N LYS A 45 8.22 -7.48 -2.91
CA LYS A 45 8.17 -8.40 -4.05
C LYS A 45 9.00 -7.89 -5.23
N TRP A 46 8.98 -6.59 -5.48
CA TRP A 46 9.76 -5.98 -6.55
C TRP A 46 11.27 -6.11 -6.25
N GLU A 47 11.69 -5.79 -5.03
CA GLU A 47 13.09 -5.96 -4.59
C GLU A 47 13.56 -7.41 -4.72
N ASP A 48 12.73 -8.38 -4.33
CA ASP A 48 13.05 -9.80 -4.44
C ASP A 48 13.24 -10.25 -5.90
N VAL A 49 12.34 -9.84 -6.81
CA VAL A 49 12.43 -10.14 -8.24
C VAL A 49 13.66 -9.50 -8.90
N HIS A 50 14.04 -8.29 -8.50
CA HIS A 50 15.21 -7.60 -9.06
C HIS A 50 16.53 -8.09 -8.45
N TYR A 51 16.52 -8.60 -7.23
CA TYR A 51 17.67 -9.25 -6.62
C TYR A 51 18.02 -10.56 -7.34
N VAL A 52 17.03 -11.36 -7.71
CA VAL A 52 17.22 -12.63 -8.43
C VAL A 52 17.72 -12.43 -9.87
N LYS A 53 17.41 -11.30 -10.51
CA LYS A 53 17.87 -11.00 -11.88
C LYS A 53 19.29 -10.42 -11.98
N SER A 54 19.92 -10.08 -10.86
CA SER A 54 21.26 -9.47 -10.83
C SER A 54 22.38 -10.44 -10.37
N LYS A 55 22.11 -11.74 -10.23
CA LYS A 55 23.10 -12.79 -9.93
C LYS A 55 23.18 -13.80 -11.07
#